data_AF-A0A9Q0NI18-F1
#
_entry.id   AF-A0A9Q0NI18-F1
#
_cell.length_a   1.000
_cell.length_b   1.000
_cell.length_c   1.000
_cell.angle_alpha   90.00
_cell.angle_beta   90.00
_cell.angle_gamma   90.00
#
_symmetry.space_group_name_H-M   'P 1'
#
loop_
_entity.id
_entity.type
_entity.pdbx_description
1 polymer ?
#
loop_
_entity_poly.entity_id
_entity_poly.type
_entity_poly.pdbx_seq_one_letter_code
_entity_poly.pdbx_strand_id
1 'polypeptide(L)'
;MVVHDAHDTMLMHLYSNTVKSFKTSLQQSLNEGREYVASIHLCSQSCLREFDEGCEDAAIQQSGWNADKFRKRLICNMLSEVMAKYKKQITHAIANTVESLLEASERNTWASVRDVFECNTEKAISEFSDAAASFDLRSSEINTKFQHLREFARNLLEMKAREEADAGRVLKRMMDR
;
A
#
# COMPACT_ATOMS: atom_id res chain seq x y z
N MET A 1 16.04 23.35 -27.35
CA MET A 1 16.62 22.30 -26.49
C MET A 1 16.63 22.75 -25.03
N VAL A 2 17.35 23.83 -24.67
CA VAL A 2 17.47 24.30 -23.27
C VAL A 2 16.14 24.57 -22.55
N VAL A 3 15.15 25.17 -23.20
CA VAL A 3 13.83 25.48 -22.57
C VAL A 3 13.02 24.21 -22.28
N HIS A 4 13.11 23.21 -23.15
CA HIS A 4 12.46 21.91 -22.95
C HIS A 4 13.14 21.14 -21.80
N ASP A 5 14.47 21.13 -21.77
CA ASP A 5 15.23 20.46 -20.71
C ASP A 5 14.98 21.10 -19.33
N ALA A 6 14.84 22.43 -19.28
CA ALA A 6 14.48 23.15 -18.06
C ALA A 6 13.05 22.80 -17.58
N HIS A 7 12.09 22.73 -18.50
CA HIS A 7 10.71 22.32 -18.20
C HIS A 7 10.66 20.89 -17.65
N ASP A 8 11.33 19.93 -18.29
CA ASP A 8 11.39 18.54 -17.82
C ASP A 8 12.07 18.41 -16.45
N THR A 9 13.14 19.18 -16.22
CA THR A 9 13.85 19.22 -14.92
C THR A 9 12.92 19.71 -13.82
N MET A 10 12.14 20.75 -14.10
CA MET A 10 11.18 21.30 -13.15
C MET A 10 10.04 20.31 -12.88
N LEU A 11 9.48 19.65 -13.91
CA LEU A 11 8.47 18.60 -13.72
C LEU A 11 8.99 17.42 -12.90
N MET A 12 10.26 17.04 -13.10
CA MET A 12 10.92 16.03 -12.29
C MET A 12 11.06 16.46 -10.82
N HIS A 13 11.36 17.74 -10.58
CA HIS A 13 11.45 18.30 -9.23
C HIS A 13 10.09 18.32 -8.53
N LEU A 14 9.04 18.81 -9.21
CA LEU A 14 7.65 18.76 -8.72
C LEU A 14 7.25 17.33 -8.38
N TYR A 15 7.41 16.40 -9.33
CA TYR A 15 7.16 14.97 -9.12
C TYR A 15 7.87 14.42 -7.88
N SER A 16 9.17 14.69 -7.73
CA SER A 16 9.97 14.15 -6.63
C SER A 16 9.54 14.71 -5.28
N ASN A 17 9.24 16.01 -5.23
CA ASN A 17 8.75 16.66 -4.02
C ASN A 17 7.36 16.17 -3.64
N THR A 18 6.45 16.00 -4.59
CA THR A 18 5.10 15.49 -4.33
C THR A 18 5.14 14.04 -3.84
N VAL A 19 5.99 13.18 -4.41
CA VAL A 19 6.20 11.80 -3.90
C VAL A 19 6.67 11.83 -2.44
N LYS A 20 7.62 12.71 -2.11
CA LYS A 20 8.13 12.85 -0.74
C LYS A 20 7.04 13.38 0.21
N SER A 21 6.32 14.42 -0.21
CA SER A 21 5.22 15.03 0.55
C SER A 21 4.13 14.01 0.87
N PHE A 22 3.72 13.21 -0.11
CA PHE A 22 2.75 12.14 0.08
C PHE A 22 3.18 11.14 1.16
N LYS A 23 4.43 10.64 1.08
CA LYS A 23 4.94 9.68 2.07
C LYS A 23 4.96 10.27 3.48
N THR A 24 5.43 11.50 3.62
CA THR A 24 5.53 12.17 4.91
C THR A 24 4.15 12.48 5.49
N SER A 25 3.24 13.07 4.70
CA SER A 25 1.90 13.43 5.15
C SER A 25 1.06 12.20 5.49
N LEU A 26 1.14 11.13 4.68
CA LEU A 26 0.45 9.88 4.97
C LEU A 26 0.97 9.26 6.26
N GLN A 27 2.30 9.18 6.43
CA GLN A 27 2.89 8.64 7.66
C GLN A 27 2.47 9.46 8.90
N GLN A 28 2.48 10.78 8.79
CA GLN A 28 2.05 11.66 9.87
C GLN A 28 0.57 11.46 10.20
N SER A 29 -0.31 11.45 9.19
CA SER A 29 -1.76 11.24 9.39
C SER A 29 -2.06 9.94 10.12
N LEU A 30 -1.35 8.86 9.76
CA LEU A 30 -1.49 7.56 10.42
C LEU A 30 -0.94 7.57 11.85
N ASN A 31 0.15 8.29 12.11
CA ASN A 31 0.69 8.44 13.46
C ASN A 31 -0.23 9.24 14.39
N GLU A 32 -1.02 10.16 13.82
CA GLU A 32 -2.06 10.91 14.53
C GLU A 32 -3.34 10.07 14.78
N GLY A 33 -3.34 8.78 14.41
CA GLY A 33 -4.43 7.87 14.64
C GLY A 33 -5.62 8.05 13.69
N ARG A 34 -5.46 8.80 12.60
CA ARG A 34 -6.50 8.90 11.58
C ARG A 34 -6.73 7.56 10.89
N GLU A 35 -7.97 7.36 10.49
CA GLU A 35 -8.39 6.19 9.73
C GLU A 35 -7.61 6.08 8.41
N TYR A 36 -7.35 4.84 7.98
CA TYR A 36 -6.42 4.55 6.89
C TYR A 36 -6.91 5.10 5.56
N VAL A 37 -8.16 4.79 5.20
CA VAL A 37 -8.76 5.17 3.92
C VAL A 37 -8.90 6.69 3.84
N ALA A 38 -9.42 7.32 4.90
CA ALA A 38 -9.51 8.78 5.00
C ALA A 38 -8.13 9.47 4.85
N SER A 39 -7.10 8.95 5.52
CA SER A 39 -5.73 9.48 5.40
C SER A 39 -5.19 9.38 3.97
N ILE A 40 -5.40 8.24 3.30
CA ILE A 40 -4.97 8.05 1.91
C ILE A 40 -5.71 9.00 0.98
N HIS A 41 -7.03 9.18 1.14
CA HIS A 41 -7.81 10.10 0.33
C HIS A 41 -7.30 11.54 0.47
N LEU A 42 -7.18 12.04 1.70
CA LEU A 42 -6.73 13.42 1.96
C LEU A 42 -5.33 13.67 1.41
N CYS A 43 -4.37 12.77 1.69
CA CYS A 43 -3.00 12.92 1.23
C CYS A 43 -2.88 12.82 -0.30
N SER A 44 -3.58 11.87 -0.92
CA SER A 44 -3.54 11.71 -2.39
C SER A 44 -4.16 12.91 -3.10
N GLN A 45 -5.33 13.38 -2.66
CA GLN A 45 -6.00 14.53 -3.26
C GLN A 45 -5.19 15.81 -3.10
N SER A 46 -4.66 16.09 -1.90
CA SER A 46 -3.83 17.29 -1.69
C SER A 46 -2.60 17.26 -2.58
N CYS A 47 -1.87 16.14 -2.59
CA CYS A 47 -0.65 16.02 -3.38
C CYS A 47 -0.90 16.05 -4.89
N LEU A 48 -1.97 15.41 -5.39
CA LEU A 48 -2.32 15.46 -6.80
C LEU A 48 -2.70 16.88 -7.22
N ARG A 49 -3.46 17.61 -6.39
CA ARG A 49 -3.80 19.01 -6.63
C ARG A 49 -2.56 19.91 -6.64
N GLU A 50 -1.70 19.81 -5.63
CA GLU A 50 -0.45 20.59 -5.56
C GLU A 50 0.45 20.34 -6.78
N PHE A 51 0.49 19.09 -7.25
CA PHE A 51 1.23 18.75 -8.46
C PHE A 51 0.60 19.37 -9.71
N ASP A 52 -0.72 19.28 -9.84
CA ASP A 52 -1.45 19.81 -11.00
C ASP A 52 -1.33 21.35 -11.06
N GLU A 53 -1.54 22.05 -9.94
CA GLU A 53 -1.32 23.51 -9.80
C GLU A 53 0.12 23.89 -10.17
N GLY A 54 1.12 23.18 -9.65
CA GLY A 54 2.52 23.43 -9.99
C GLY A 54 2.87 23.17 -11.46
N CYS A 55 2.16 22.26 -12.13
CA CYS A 55 2.32 22.03 -13.57
C CYS A 55 1.66 23.15 -14.39
N GLU A 56 0.51 23.66 -13.95
CA GLU A 56 -0.18 24.78 -14.59
C GLU A 56 0.66 26.07 -14.54
N ASP A 57 1.26 26.37 -13.38
CA ASP A 57 2.15 27.53 -13.20
C ASP A 57 3.36 27.52 -14.12
N ALA A 58 3.75 26.32 -14.57
CA ALA A 58 4.90 26.10 -15.44
C ALA A 58 4.55 25.90 -16.91
N ALA A 59 3.26 25.90 -17.26
CA ALA A 59 2.80 25.57 -18.59
C ALA A 59 3.25 26.63 -19.60
N ILE A 60 3.97 26.19 -20.64
CA ILE A 60 4.41 27.07 -21.73
C ILE A 60 3.35 27.05 -22.82
N GLN A 61 2.66 28.18 -23.02
CA GLN A 61 1.63 28.34 -24.05
C GLN A 61 2.17 27.93 -25.44
N GLN A 62 1.33 27.25 -26.22
CA GLN A 62 1.60 26.83 -27.62
C GLN A 62 2.72 25.77 -27.82
N SER A 63 3.33 25.26 -26.75
CA SER A 63 4.40 24.24 -26.84
C SER A 63 3.89 22.81 -27.08
N GLY A 64 2.65 22.52 -26.65
CA GLY A 64 2.10 21.16 -26.61
C GLY A 64 2.73 20.27 -25.54
N TRP A 65 3.58 20.80 -24.68
CA TRP A 65 4.24 20.05 -23.60
C TRP A 65 3.25 19.80 -22.47
N ASN A 66 3.19 18.57 -21.96
CA ASN A 66 2.27 18.20 -20.89
C ASN A 66 2.95 17.39 -19.78
N ALA A 67 2.32 17.38 -18.61
CA ALA A 67 2.81 16.69 -17.43
C ALA A 67 2.27 15.25 -17.30
N ASP A 68 1.50 14.75 -18.28
CA ASP A 68 0.75 13.48 -18.18
C ASP A 68 1.64 12.30 -17.79
N LYS A 69 2.84 12.22 -18.37
CA LYS A 69 3.81 11.17 -18.05
C LYS A 69 4.26 11.25 -16.59
N PHE A 70 4.52 12.45 -16.09
CA PHE A 70 4.94 12.67 -14.71
C PHE A 70 3.79 12.45 -13.73
N ARG A 71 2.58 12.89 -14.08
CA ARG A 71 1.34 12.64 -13.33
C ARG A 71 1.04 11.15 -13.21
N LYS A 72 1.08 10.40 -14.31
CA LYS A 72 0.89 8.94 -14.30
C LYS A 72 1.95 8.25 -13.43
N ARG A 73 3.21 8.68 -13.53
CA ARG A 73 4.29 8.16 -12.70
C ARG A 73 4.08 8.48 -11.22
N LEU A 74 3.59 9.66 -10.88
CA LEU A 74 3.27 10.09 -9.52
C LEU A 74 2.20 9.17 -8.91
N ILE A 75 1.09 8.97 -9.61
CA ILE A 75 0.00 8.07 -9.21
C ILE A 75 0.54 6.66 -8.95
N CYS A 76 1.33 6.10 -9.88
CA CYS A 76 1.95 4.78 -9.70
C CYS A 76 2.82 4.67 -8.43
N ASN A 77 3.57 5.72 -8.09
CA ASN A 77 4.40 5.74 -6.88
C ASN A 77 3.56 5.82 -5.62
N MET A 78 2.58 6.72 -5.57
CA MET A 78 1.66 6.85 -4.44
C MET A 78 0.92 5.53 -4.17
N LEU A 79 0.43 4.87 -5.23
CA LEU A 79 -0.20 3.55 -5.11
C LEU A 79 0.75 2.48 -4.60
N SER A 80 2.02 2.51 -5.02
CA SER A 80 3.01 1.54 -4.54
C SER A 80 3.27 1.72 -3.04
N GLU A 81 3.30 2.96 -2.56
CA GLU A 81 3.38 3.27 -1.12
C GLU A 81 2.14 2.77 -0.38
N VAL A 82 0.93 3.05 -0.89
CA VAL A 82 -0.33 2.55 -0.32
C VAL A 82 -0.34 1.02 -0.26
N MET A 83 0.07 0.34 -1.34
CA MET A 83 0.19 -1.12 -1.35
C MET A 83 1.17 -1.63 -0.29
N ALA A 84 2.33 -0.99 -0.15
CA ALA A 84 3.33 -1.40 0.85
C ALA A 84 2.78 -1.28 2.28
N LYS A 85 1.94 -0.27 2.52
CA LYS A 85 1.24 -0.08 3.79
C LYS A 85 0.23 -1.19 4.07
N TYR A 86 -0.63 -1.55 3.11
CA TYR A 86 -1.56 -2.68 3.27
C TYR A 86 -0.84 -4.02 3.43
N LYS A 87 0.24 -4.26 2.67
CA LYS A 87 1.09 -5.45 2.85
C LYS A 87 1.62 -5.51 4.29
N LYS A 88 2.10 -4.40 4.84
CA LYS A 88 2.59 -4.35 6.23
C LYS A 88 1.47 -4.65 7.25
N GLN A 89 0.27 -4.13 7.04
CA GLN A 89 -0.89 -4.44 7.90
C GLN A 89 -1.24 -5.92 7.86
N ILE A 90 -1.34 -6.50 6.66
CA ILE A 90 -1.59 -7.94 6.46
C ILE A 90 -0.50 -8.76 7.17
N THR A 91 0.78 -8.39 7.03
CA THR A 91 1.90 -9.03 7.73
C THR A 91 1.71 -9.02 9.24
N HIS A 92 1.38 -7.87 9.82
CA HIS A 92 1.18 -7.75 11.26
C HIS A 92 -0.02 -8.56 11.75
N ALA A 93 -1.16 -8.47 11.06
CA ALA A 93 -2.37 -9.21 11.41
C ALA A 93 -2.15 -10.73 11.37
N ILE A 94 -1.51 -11.23 10.32
CA ILE A 94 -1.22 -12.67 10.15
C ILE A 94 -0.22 -13.14 11.19
N ALA A 95 0.90 -12.42 11.38
CA ALA A 95 1.93 -12.82 12.34
C ALA A 95 1.35 -12.96 13.75
N ASN A 96 0.59 -11.96 14.22
CA ASN A 96 0.01 -11.98 15.55
C ASN A 96 -1.06 -13.07 15.72
N THR A 97 -1.89 -13.27 14.68
CA THR A 97 -2.95 -14.30 14.72
C THR A 97 -2.37 -15.70 14.76
N VAL A 98 -1.38 -15.99 13.92
CA VAL A 98 -0.75 -17.31 13.86
C VAL A 98 -0.04 -17.62 15.17
N GLU A 99 0.71 -16.66 15.74
CA GLU A 99 1.39 -16.83 17.02
C GLU A 99 0.40 -17.12 18.16
N SER A 100 -0.63 -16.28 18.33
CA SER A 100 -1.62 -16.41 19.39
C SER A 100 -2.43 -17.71 19.31
N LEU A 101 -2.89 -18.10 18.11
CA LEU A 101 -3.72 -19.31 17.96
C LEU A 101 -2.89 -20.59 18.17
N LEU A 102 -1.61 -20.59 17.82
CA LEU A 102 -0.73 -21.74 18.06
C LEU A 102 -0.34 -21.91 19.53
N GLU A 103 -0.24 -20.83 20.29
CA GLU A 103 -0.07 -20.88 21.74
C GLU A 103 -1.29 -21.51 22.43
N ALA A 104 -2.50 -21.15 22.00
CA ALA A 104 -3.75 -21.70 22.54
C ALA A 104 -3.92 -23.20 22.24
N SER A 105 -3.38 -23.68 21.11
CA SER A 105 -3.32 -25.10 20.73
C SER A 105 -4.68 -25.83 20.78
N GLU A 106 -5.71 -25.14 20.31
CA GLU A 106 -7.06 -25.68 20.20
C GLU A 106 -7.19 -26.59 18.97
N ARG A 107 -8.14 -27.54 19.00
CA ARG A 107 -8.34 -28.52 17.93
C ARG A 107 -8.73 -27.88 16.58
N ASN A 108 -9.32 -26.69 16.61
CA ASN A 108 -9.78 -25.89 15.47
C ASN A 108 -8.81 -24.77 15.05
N THR A 109 -7.60 -24.70 15.64
CA THR A 109 -6.60 -23.65 15.39
C THR A 109 -6.42 -23.31 13.91
N TRP A 110 -6.24 -24.30 13.04
CA TRP A 110 -6.01 -24.07 11.61
C TRP A 110 -7.24 -23.59 10.83
N ALA A 111 -8.44 -23.93 11.27
CA ALA A 111 -9.66 -23.39 10.70
C ALA A 111 -9.79 -21.91 11.07
N SER A 112 -9.59 -21.57 12.35
CA SER A 112 -9.59 -20.18 12.83
C SER A 112 -8.52 -19.32 12.15
N VAL A 113 -7.31 -19.85 11.94
CA VAL A 113 -6.25 -19.15 11.18
C VAL A 113 -6.71 -18.81 9.76
N ARG A 114 -7.39 -19.73 9.09
CA ARG A 114 -7.89 -19.53 7.72
C ARG A 114 -9.00 -18.50 7.66
N ASP A 115 -9.98 -18.57 8.55
CA ASP A 115 -11.09 -17.63 8.58
C ASP A 115 -10.61 -16.20 8.87
N VAL A 116 -9.70 -16.05 9.83
CA VAL A 116 -9.10 -14.74 10.16
C VAL A 116 -8.25 -14.23 8.99
N PHE A 117 -7.54 -15.11 8.30
CA PHE A 117 -6.77 -14.75 7.11
C PHE A 117 -7.66 -14.23 5.96
N GLU A 118 -8.73 -14.97 5.63
CA GLU A 118 -9.65 -14.60 4.55
C GLU A 118 -10.34 -13.27 4.88
N CYS A 119 -10.82 -13.12 6.11
CA CYS A 119 -11.47 -11.89 6.59
C CYS A 119 -10.53 -10.67 6.54
N ASN A 120 -9.30 -10.78 7.04
CA ASN A 120 -8.35 -9.67 7.00
C ASN A 120 -7.89 -9.33 5.58
N THR A 121 -7.73 -10.34 4.72
CA THR A 121 -7.33 -10.13 3.32
C THR A 121 -8.42 -9.43 2.54
N GLU A 122 -9.68 -9.88 2.64
CA GLU A 122 -10.79 -9.23 1.95
C GLU A 122 -11.10 -7.84 2.53
N LYS A 123 -10.95 -7.64 3.84
CA LYS A 123 -11.02 -6.29 4.45
C LYS A 123 -9.96 -5.36 3.86
N ALA A 124 -8.70 -5.80 3.81
CA ALA A 124 -7.61 -5.00 3.23
C ALA A 124 -7.84 -4.70 1.74
N ILE A 125 -8.42 -5.63 0.99
CA ILE A 125 -8.79 -5.42 -0.42
C ILE A 125 -9.92 -4.40 -0.56
N SER A 126 -10.95 -4.48 0.29
CA SER A 126 -12.04 -3.50 0.32
C SER A 126 -11.52 -2.11 0.65
N GLU A 127 -10.76 -1.96 1.72
CA GLU A 127 -10.17 -0.67 2.12
C GLU A 127 -9.21 -0.13 1.04
N PHE A 128 -8.41 -0.99 0.42
CA PHE A 128 -7.56 -0.59 -0.70
C PHE A 128 -8.37 -0.16 -1.92
N SER A 129 -9.50 -0.82 -2.21
CA SER A 129 -10.42 -0.42 -3.29
C SER A 129 -10.96 0.99 -3.07
N ASP A 130 -11.42 1.27 -1.85
CA ASP A 130 -11.94 2.58 -1.48
C ASP A 130 -10.84 3.64 -1.59
N ALA A 131 -9.67 3.37 -1.00
CA ALA A 131 -8.52 4.25 -1.09
C ALA A 131 -8.02 4.46 -2.53
N ALA A 132 -8.15 3.45 -3.40
CA ALA A 132 -7.75 3.52 -4.80
C ALA A 132 -8.66 4.45 -5.63
N ALA A 133 -9.89 4.71 -5.19
CA ALA A 133 -10.82 5.60 -5.88
C ALA A 133 -10.29 7.04 -6.02
N SER A 134 -9.40 7.47 -5.11
CA SER A 134 -8.71 8.77 -5.20
C SER A 134 -7.80 8.93 -6.43
N PHE A 135 -7.39 7.83 -7.06
CA PHE A 135 -6.36 7.83 -8.10
C PHE A 135 -6.94 7.71 -9.52
N ASP A 136 -8.27 7.66 -9.67
CA ASP A 136 -8.98 7.55 -10.96
C ASP A 136 -8.39 6.46 -11.88
N LEU A 137 -8.15 5.28 -11.32
CA LEU A 137 -7.55 4.16 -12.04
C LEU A 137 -8.58 3.38 -12.83
N ARG A 138 -8.15 2.80 -13.95
CA ARG A 138 -8.96 1.82 -14.67
C ARG A 138 -9.17 0.58 -13.81
N SER A 139 -10.34 -0.04 -13.94
CA SER A 139 -10.67 -1.26 -13.20
C SER A 139 -9.65 -2.39 -13.41
N SER A 140 -9.06 -2.51 -14.61
CA SER A 140 -8.00 -3.50 -14.89
C SER A 140 -6.71 -3.27 -14.10
N GLU A 141 -6.34 -2.01 -13.88
CA GLU A 141 -5.14 -1.64 -13.12
C GLU A 141 -5.35 -1.94 -11.63
N ILE A 142 -6.53 -1.59 -11.10
CA ILE A 142 -6.92 -1.92 -9.71
C ILE A 142 -6.99 -3.44 -9.51
N ASN A 143 -7.63 -4.17 -10.42
CA ASN A 143 -7.78 -5.62 -10.33
C ASN A 143 -6.43 -6.35 -10.26
N THR A 144 -5.43 -5.87 -11.02
CA THR A 144 -4.07 -6.42 -10.96
C THR A 144 -3.46 -6.26 -9.56
N LYS A 145 -3.72 -5.10 -8.91
CA LYS A 145 -3.25 -4.80 -7.56
C LYS A 145 -3.95 -5.67 -6.50
N PHE A 146 -5.24 -5.95 -6.67
CA PHE A 146 -5.98 -6.90 -5.84
C PHE A 146 -5.40 -8.31 -5.92
N GLN A 147 -5.08 -8.79 -7.12
CA GLN A 147 -4.47 -10.12 -7.28
C GLN A 147 -3.11 -10.20 -6.57
N HIS A 148 -2.28 -9.17 -6.72
CA HIS A 148 -0.98 -9.12 -6.02
C HIS A 148 -1.13 -9.09 -4.49
N LEU A 149 -2.17 -8.44 -3.94
CA LEU A 149 -2.44 -8.46 -2.50
C LEU A 149 -2.89 -9.84 -2.02
N ARG A 150 -3.80 -10.51 -2.75
CA ARG A 150 -4.23 -11.88 -2.44
C ARG A 150 -3.08 -12.87 -2.48
N GLU A 151 -2.26 -12.80 -3.52
CA GLU A 151 -1.09 -13.67 -3.68
C GLU A 151 -0.07 -13.42 -2.58
N PHE A 152 0.22 -12.15 -2.27
CA PHE A 152 1.11 -11.80 -1.15
C PHE A 152 0.61 -12.37 0.17
N ALA A 153 -0.67 -12.19 0.48
CA ALA A 153 -1.28 -12.68 1.71
C ALA A 153 -1.17 -14.22 1.79
N ARG A 154 -1.50 -14.93 0.70
CA ARG A 154 -1.42 -16.40 0.63
C ARG A 154 0.00 -16.91 0.87
N ASN A 155 0.98 -16.34 0.17
CA ASN A 155 2.39 -16.74 0.30
C ASN A 155 2.93 -16.48 1.71
N LEU A 156 2.51 -15.37 2.32
CA LEU A 156 2.87 -15.04 3.70
C LEU A 156 2.27 -16.03 4.70
N LEU A 157 1.01 -16.42 4.53
CA LEU A 157 0.38 -17.43 5.38
C LEU A 157 1.10 -18.77 5.27
N GLU A 158 1.43 -19.21 4.05
CA GLU A 158 2.16 -20.45 3.83
C GLU A 158 3.55 -20.41 4.50
N MET A 159 4.29 -19.32 4.31
CA MET A 159 5.59 -19.11 4.93
C MET A 159 5.48 -19.18 6.46
N LYS A 160 4.50 -18.49 7.04
CA LYS A 160 4.26 -18.51 8.50
C LYS A 160 3.88 -19.89 9.00
N ALA A 161 3.01 -20.61 8.31
CA ALA A 161 2.65 -21.97 8.67
C ALA A 161 3.87 -22.91 8.64
N ARG A 162 4.78 -22.75 7.66
CA ARG A 162 6.03 -23.52 7.57
C ARG A 162 7.00 -23.18 8.70
N GLU A 163 7.18 -21.90 9.02
CA GLU A 163 8.01 -21.47 10.16
C GLU A 163 7.54 -22.10 11.47
N GLU A 164 6.23 -22.20 11.65
CA GLU A 164 5.62 -22.72 12.87
C GLU A 164 5.59 -24.25 12.97
N ALA A 165 5.62 -24.93 11.82
CA ALA A 165 5.79 -26.38 11.74
C ALA A 165 7.25 -26.82 11.89
N ASP A 166 8.20 -25.88 11.99
CA ASP A 166 9.61 -26.18 12.21
C ASP A 166 9.82 -26.98 13.50
N ALA A 167 10.59 -28.06 13.40
CA ALA A 167 10.81 -28.99 14.50
C ALA A 167 11.39 -28.30 15.75
N GLY A 168 12.25 -27.27 15.57
CA GLY A 168 12.81 -26.50 16.67
C GLY A 168 11.74 -25.70 17.43
N ARG A 169 10.79 -25.09 16.72
CA ARG A 169 9.67 -24.38 17.36
C ARG A 169 8.70 -25.32 18.05
N VAL A 170 8.38 -26.45 17.42
CA VAL A 170 7.50 -27.48 18.00
C VAL A 170 8.11 -28.03 19.28
N LEU A 171 9.39 -28.41 19.26
CA LEU A 171 10.10 -28.93 20.43
C LEU A 171 10.14 -27.90 21.57
N LYS A 172 10.41 -26.63 21.27
CA LYS A 172 10.38 -25.57 22.27
C LYS A 172 9.01 -25.45 22.95
N ARG A 173 7.93 -25.43 22.18
CA ARG A 173 6.55 -25.40 22.73
C ARG A 173 6.20 -26.64 23.54
N MET A 174 6.74 -27.80 23.18
CA MET A 174 6.56 -29.03 23.95
C MET A 174 7.31 -28.99 25.28
N MET A 175 8.41 -28.24 25.36
CA MET A 175 9.17 -28.03 26.60
C MET A 175 8.58 -26.95 27.50
N ASP A 176 7.94 -25.93 26.92
CA ASP A 176 7.27 -24.84 27.65
C ASP A 176 5.89 -25.25 28.23
N ARG A 177 5.46 -26.50 27.98
CA ARG A 177 4.21 -27.12 28.48
C ARG A 177 4.48 -28.06 29.64
#